data_AF-A0A2N5TX00-F1
#
_entry.id   AF-A0A2N5TX00-F1
#
_cell.length_a   1.000
_cell.length_b   1.000
_cell.length_c   1.000
_cell.angle_alpha   90.00
_cell.angle_beta   90.00
_cell.angle_gamma   90.00
#
_symmetry.space_group_name_H-M   'P 1'
#
loop_
_entity.id
_entity.type
_entity.pdbx_description
1 polymer ?
#
loop_
_entity_poly.entity_id
_entity_poly.type
_entity_poly.pdbx_seq_one_letter_code
_entity_poly.pdbx_strand_id
1 'polypeptide(L)'
;MGVRARPKPARVWVACWTPGPITILTFDNNNCRLGCMEHVINLAAQNSIKAFSNPIDISPPQGLSSILNDPPAAIDISTAISRISGLQTFLKRSPQKAAAFQDITKAILGSKLNMIADVSTQWNSAFFMLQRALKLKECIKLFCKKNNLTAK
;
A
#
# COMPACT_ATOMS: atom_id res chain seq x y z
N MET A 1 -25.43 -25.83 43.93
CA MET A 1 -24.85 -24.66 43.24
C MET A 1 -23.37 -24.57 43.61
N GLY A 2 -22.46 -25.00 42.74
CA GLY A 2 -21.01 -24.93 42.97
C GLY A 2 -20.40 -23.78 42.16
N VAL A 3 -19.80 -22.80 42.83
CA VAL A 3 -19.14 -21.67 42.19
C VAL A 3 -17.81 -22.14 41.60
N ARG A 4 -17.67 -22.12 40.28
CA ARG A 4 -16.41 -22.43 39.58
C ARG A 4 -15.41 -21.29 39.82
N ALA A 5 -14.31 -21.57 40.50
CA ALA A 5 -13.20 -20.61 40.65
C ALA A 5 -12.54 -20.34 39.29
N ARG A 6 -12.23 -19.08 38.99
CA ARG A 6 -11.51 -18.70 37.76
C ARG A 6 -10.05 -19.19 37.84
N PRO A 7 -9.50 -19.76 36.75
CA PRO A 7 -8.08 -20.11 36.70
C PRO A 7 -7.22 -18.84 36.76
N LYS A 8 -6.10 -18.92 37.51
CA LYS A 8 -5.11 -17.84 37.63
C LYS A 8 -4.50 -17.54 36.25
N PRO A 9 -4.23 -16.26 35.90
CA PRO A 9 -3.65 -15.93 34.61
C PRO A 9 -2.25 -16.55 34.47
N ALA A 10 -2.05 -17.29 33.38
CA ALA A 10 -0.74 -17.83 33.02
C ALA A 10 0.20 -16.69 32.63
N ARG A 11 1.38 -16.63 33.27
CA ARG A 11 2.46 -15.71 32.88
C ARG A 11 3.14 -16.25 31.63
N VAL A 12 2.98 -15.56 30.51
CA VAL A 12 3.73 -15.83 29.28
C VAL A 12 5.06 -15.07 29.38
N TRP A 13 6.17 -15.80 29.27
CA TRP A 13 7.52 -15.23 29.33
C TRP A 13 8.06 -15.08 27.91
N VAL A 14 8.45 -13.87 27.53
CA VAL A 14 9.21 -13.62 26.29
C VAL A 14 10.61 -13.20 26.71
N ALA A 15 11.61 -14.05 26.47
CA ALA A 15 13.01 -13.73 26.72
C ALA A 15 13.60 -13.07 25.46
N CYS A 16 14.04 -11.81 25.58
CA CYS A 16 14.85 -11.15 24.56
C CYS A 16 16.32 -11.27 24.99
N TRP A 17 17.19 -11.76 24.11
CA TRP A 17 18.60 -11.97 24.39
C TRP A 17 19.39 -10.71 24.02
N THR A 18 19.86 -9.96 25.03
CA THR A 18 20.87 -8.91 24.87
C THR A 18 22.05 -9.19 25.82
N PRO A 19 23.30 -8.89 25.42
CA PRO A 19 24.46 -9.12 26.28
C PRO A 19 24.55 -7.98 27.31
N GLY A 20 23.92 -8.18 28.46
CA GLY A 20 23.87 -7.28 29.61
C GLY A 20 23.06 -7.92 30.75
N PRO A 21 23.07 -7.35 31.97
CA PRO A 21 22.21 -7.85 33.05
C PRO A 21 20.76 -7.91 32.56
N ILE A 22 20.09 -9.03 32.79
CA ILE A 22 18.73 -9.29 32.32
C ILE A 22 17.80 -8.31 33.03
N THR A 23 17.55 -7.15 32.41
CA THR A 23 16.52 -6.23 32.87
C THR A 23 15.19 -6.86 32.52
N ILE A 24 14.56 -7.51 33.49
CA ILE A 24 13.21 -8.04 33.34
C ILE A 24 12.29 -6.85 33.15
N LEU A 25 11.95 -6.54 31.89
CA LEU A 25 10.90 -5.59 31.57
C LEU A 25 9.58 -6.23 32.02
N THR A 26 9.07 -5.78 33.17
CA THR A 26 7.77 -6.19 33.67
C THR A 26 6.70 -5.67 32.71
N PHE A 27 5.99 -6.58 32.05
CA PHE A 27 4.85 -6.24 31.22
C PHE A 27 3.73 -5.65 32.10
N ASP A 28 3.50 -4.35 32.00
CA ASP A 28 2.35 -3.69 32.62
C ASP A 28 1.23 -3.56 31.57
N ASN A 29 0.09 -4.23 31.78
CA ASN A 29 -1.03 -4.16 30.84
C ASN A 29 -1.59 -2.74 30.66
N ASN A 30 -1.34 -1.82 31.60
CA ASN A 30 -1.82 -0.44 31.53
C ASN A 30 -0.91 0.47 30.68
N ASN A 31 0.41 0.22 30.68
CA ASN A 31 1.41 1.05 29.98
C ASN A 31 2.14 0.33 28.82
N CYS A 32 2.10 -1.01 28.76
CA CYS A 32 2.74 -1.81 27.74
C CYS A 32 1.67 -2.39 26.80
N ARG A 33 1.32 -1.63 25.76
CA ARG A 33 0.55 -2.19 24.64
C ARG A 33 1.53 -2.84 23.69
N LEU A 34 1.50 -4.18 23.58
CA LEU A 34 2.18 -4.86 22.48
C LEU A 34 1.45 -4.45 21.20
N GLY A 35 2.17 -3.80 20.28
CA GLY A 35 1.65 -3.63 18.91
C GLY A 35 1.31 -5.01 18.35
N CYS A 36 0.20 -5.13 17.61
CA CYS A 36 -0.08 -6.37 16.90
C CYS A 36 1.13 -6.71 16.00
N MET A 37 1.60 -7.95 16.00
CA MET A 37 2.74 -8.35 15.16
C MET A 37 2.48 -8.03 13.68
N GLU A 38 1.23 -8.16 13.23
CA GLU A 38 0.80 -7.77 11.89
C GLU A 38 1.00 -6.26 11.63
N HIS A 39 0.76 -5.43 12.65
CA HIS A 39 1.00 -3.98 12.59
C HIS A 39 2.50 -3.65 12.54
N VAL A 40 3.34 -4.36 13.31
CA VAL A 40 4.80 -4.20 13.29
C VAL A 40 5.36 -4.58 11.92
N ILE A 41 4.92 -5.70 11.35
CA ILE A 41 5.32 -6.14 9.99
C ILE A 41 4.88 -5.11 8.95
N ASN A 42 3.65 -4.61 9.04
CA ASN A 42 3.13 -3.57 8.16
C ASN A 42 3.98 -2.28 8.21
N LEU A 43 4.31 -1.80 9.41
CA LEU A 43 5.17 -0.63 9.59
C LEU A 43 6.58 -0.86 9.01
N ALA A 44 7.17 -2.02 9.28
CA ALA A 44 8.49 -2.38 8.75
C ALA A 44 8.50 -2.40 7.21
N ALA A 45 7.49 -3.02 6.60
CA ALA A 45 7.35 -3.07 5.14
C ALA A 45 7.22 -1.65 4.55
N GLN A 46 6.33 -0.82 5.09
CA GLN A 46 6.15 0.56 4.62
C GLN A 46 7.42 1.40 4.77
N ASN A 47 8.12 1.28 5.90
CA ASN A 47 9.36 2.01 6.14
C ASN A 47 10.49 1.55 5.21
N SER A 48 10.57 0.26 4.90
CA SER A 48 11.55 -0.24 3.93
C SER A 48 11.31 0.33 2.53
N ILE A 49 10.06 0.33 2.04
CA ILE A 49 9.70 0.91 0.74
C ILE A 49 10.05 2.40 0.69
N LYS A 50 9.79 3.14 1.78
CA LYS A 50 10.19 4.54 1.92
C LYS A 50 11.71 4.72 1.98
N ALA A 51 12.45 3.84 2.63
CA ALA A 51 13.91 3.91 2.72
C ALA A 51 14.59 3.64 1.37
N PHE A 52 14.01 2.75 0.56
CA PHE A 52 14.45 2.53 -0.82
C PHE A 52 14.03 3.65 -1.79
N SER A 53 13.18 4.56 -1.34
CA SER A 53 12.78 5.75 -2.08
C SER A 53 13.74 6.89 -1.73
N ASN A 54 14.38 7.52 -2.72
CA ASN A 54 15.08 8.77 -2.44
C ASN A 54 14.07 9.82 -1.95
N PRO A 55 14.43 10.73 -1.03
CA PRO A 55 13.54 11.81 -0.60
C PRO A 55 13.34 12.78 -1.77
N ILE A 56 12.35 12.46 -2.60
CA ILE A 56 11.77 13.38 -3.56
C ILE A 56 10.63 14.05 -2.80
N ASP A 57 10.54 15.38 -2.83
CA ASP A 57 9.36 16.09 -2.36
C ASP A 57 8.15 15.63 -3.19
N ILE A 58 7.41 14.65 -2.68
CA ILE A 58 6.21 14.11 -3.32
C ILE A 58 5.09 15.12 -3.10
N SER A 59 5.13 16.23 -3.83
CA SER A 59 3.93 16.98 -4.16
C SER A 59 3.01 16.00 -4.92
N PRO A 60 1.76 15.78 -4.47
CA PRO A 60 0.84 14.92 -5.23
C PRO A 60 0.75 15.43 -6.66
N PRO A 61 0.86 14.55 -7.68
CA PRO A 61 0.93 14.96 -9.07
C PRO A 61 -0.27 15.88 -9.40
N GLN A 62 0.04 17.12 -9.78
CA GLN A 62 -0.93 18.21 -9.93
C GLN A 62 -1.92 18.01 -11.10
N GLY A 63 -1.79 16.95 -11.90
CA GLY A 63 -2.70 16.69 -13.02
C GLY A 63 -2.48 15.34 -13.68
N LEU A 64 -3.41 14.99 -14.58
CA LEU A 64 -3.34 13.76 -15.39
C LEU A 64 -2.07 13.73 -16.26
N SER A 65 -1.66 14.89 -16.79
CA SER A 65 -0.49 15.02 -17.66
C SER A 65 0.82 14.63 -16.96
N SER A 66 1.01 14.98 -15.69
CA SER A 66 2.24 14.62 -14.96
C SER A 66 2.33 13.14 -14.58
N ILE A 67 1.19 12.46 -14.48
CA ILE A 67 1.13 11.00 -14.30
C ILE A 67 1.43 10.29 -15.63
N LEU A 68 0.95 10.84 -16.75
CA LEU A 68 0.89 10.16 -18.05
C LEU A 68 2.01 10.49 -19.03
N ASN A 69 2.59 11.69 -18.98
CA ASN A 69 3.44 12.22 -20.06
C ASN A 69 4.91 12.47 -19.68
N ASP A 70 5.23 12.67 -18.40
CA ASP A 70 6.61 13.00 -18.02
C ASP A 70 7.51 11.75 -18.07
N PRO A 71 8.55 11.70 -18.93
CA PRO A 71 9.53 10.62 -18.89
C PRO A 71 10.27 10.66 -17.54
N PRO A 72 10.36 9.55 -16.79
CA PRO A 72 11.05 9.56 -15.50
C PRO A 72 12.55 9.78 -15.71
N ALA A 73 13.13 10.78 -15.05
CA ALA A 73 14.56 11.12 -15.15
C ALA A 73 15.48 10.05 -14.55
N ALA A 74 14.95 9.14 -13.74
CA ALA A 74 15.53 7.87 -13.34
C ALA A 74 14.38 7.03 -12.79
N ILE A 75 14.37 5.71 -13.02
CA ILE A 75 13.30 4.83 -12.52
C ILE A 75 13.55 4.61 -11.01
N ASP A 76 13.10 5.55 -10.20
CA ASP A 76 13.01 5.39 -8.76
C ASP A 76 11.73 4.62 -8.40
N ILE A 77 11.84 3.66 -7.49
CA ILE A 77 10.73 2.77 -7.09
C ILE A 77 9.59 3.61 -6.50
N SER A 78 9.92 4.66 -5.74
CA SER A 78 8.93 5.59 -5.18
C SER A 78 8.11 6.28 -6.25
N THR A 79 8.77 6.69 -7.33
CA THR A 79 8.13 7.41 -8.43
C THR A 79 7.13 6.50 -9.15
N ALA A 80 7.50 5.24 -9.39
CA ALA A 80 6.60 4.25 -9.98
C ALA A 80 5.37 3.98 -9.10
N ILE A 81 5.58 3.75 -7.80
CA ILE A 81 4.50 3.53 -6.82
C ILE A 81 3.59 4.77 -6.76
N SER A 82 4.16 5.96 -6.67
CA SER A 82 3.42 7.22 -6.58
C SER A 82 2.56 7.49 -7.82
N ARG A 83 3.07 7.21 -9.02
CA ARG A 83 2.29 7.35 -10.27
C ARG A 83 1.14 6.35 -10.34
N ILE A 84 1.37 5.10 -9.92
CA ILE A 84 0.31 4.08 -9.87
C ILE A 84 -0.76 4.52 -8.84
N SER A 85 -0.37 4.88 -7.62
CA SER A 85 -1.30 5.41 -6.61
C SER A 85 -2.03 6.68 -7.08
N GLY A 86 -1.35 7.55 -7.82
CA GLY A 86 -1.92 8.74 -8.44
C GLY A 86 -3.01 8.40 -9.46
N LEU A 87 -2.74 7.47 -10.38
CA LEU A 87 -3.74 6.98 -11.34
C LEU A 87 -4.93 6.32 -10.62
N GLN A 88 -4.67 5.57 -9.56
CA GLN A 88 -5.70 4.94 -8.71
C GLN A 88 -6.65 6.00 -8.16
N THR A 89 -6.06 7.03 -7.56
CA THR A 89 -6.78 8.14 -6.94
C THR A 89 -7.56 8.93 -7.98
N PHE A 90 -6.98 9.16 -9.16
CA PHE A 90 -7.64 9.82 -10.28
C PHE A 90 -8.90 9.05 -10.73
N LEU A 91 -8.78 7.74 -10.95
CA LEU A 91 -9.92 6.92 -11.35
C LEU A 91 -11.01 6.91 -10.27
N LYS A 92 -10.65 6.90 -8.99
CA LYS A 92 -11.63 7.05 -7.89
C LYS A 92 -12.34 8.40 -7.93
N ARG A 93 -11.64 9.49 -8.23
CA ARG A 93 -12.19 10.84 -8.26
C ARG A 93 -13.08 11.10 -9.49
N SER A 94 -12.86 10.40 -10.59
CA SER A 94 -13.63 10.58 -11.84
C SER A 94 -14.39 9.31 -12.24
N PRO A 95 -15.67 9.18 -11.85
CA PRO A 95 -16.50 8.02 -12.19
C PRO A 95 -16.61 7.77 -13.70
N GLN A 96 -16.66 8.84 -14.49
CA GLN A 96 -16.72 8.77 -15.96
C GLN A 96 -15.46 8.12 -16.54
N LYS A 97 -14.28 8.54 -16.06
CA LYS A 97 -13.00 7.96 -16.50
C LYS A 97 -12.80 6.55 -15.95
N ALA A 98 -13.32 6.24 -14.76
CA ALA A 98 -13.35 4.87 -14.23
C ALA A 98 -14.20 3.94 -15.09
N ALA A 99 -15.38 4.37 -15.52
CA ALA A 99 -16.24 3.60 -16.43
C ALA A 99 -15.53 3.34 -17.77
N ALA A 100 -14.96 4.39 -18.38
CA ALA A 100 -14.19 4.25 -19.62
C ALA A 100 -12.98 3.30 -19.46
N PHE A 101 -12.31 3.33 -18.31
CA PHE A 101 -11.23 2.39 -18.01
C PHE A 101 -11.74 0.96 -17.88
N GLN A 102 -12.86 0.74 -17.19
CA GLN A 102 -13.48 -0.57 -17.07
C GLN A 102 -13.86 -1.15 -18.43
N ASP A 103 -14.37 -0.33 -19.35
CA ASP A 103 -14.70 -0.78 -20.71
C ASP A 103 -13.45 -1.23 -21.48
N ILE A 104 -12.32 -0.53 -21.31
CA ILE A 104 -11.03 -0.96 -21.86
C ILE A 104 -10.59 -2.30 -21.24
N THR A 105 -10.72 -2.46 -19.92
CA THR A 105 -10.36 -3.73 -19.27
C THR A 105 -11.26 -4.88 -19.71
N LYS A 106 -12.56 -4.64 -19.89
CA LYS A 106 -13.50 -5.64 -20.39
C LYS A 106 -13.17 -6.05 -21.82
N ALA A 107 -12.80 -5.09 -22.67
CA ALA A 107 -12.44 -5.39 -24.06
C ALA A 107 -11.17 -6.24 -24.19
N ILE A 108 -10.18 -6.06 -23.29
CA ILE A 108 -8.87 -6.73 -23.39
C ILE A 108 -8.80 -8.01 -22.55
N LEU A 109 -9.31 -7.99 -21.32
CA LEU A 109 -9.25 -9.11 -20.38
C LEU A 109 -10.58 -9.86 -20.24
N GLY A 110 -11.62 -9.47 -20.98
CA GLY A 110 -12.96 -10.08 -20.89
C GLY A 110 -13.71 -9.78 -19.59
N SER A 111 -13.11 -9.05 -18.65
CA SER A 111 -13.66 -8.79 -17.32
C SER A 111 -13.42 -7.34 -16.89
N LYS A 112 -14.39 -6.77 -16.17
CA LYS A 112 -14.30 -5.41 -15.61
C LYS A 112 -13.40 -5.44 -14.38
N LEU A 113 -12.11 -5.14 -14.57
CA LEU A 113 -11.14 -5.08 -13.49
C LEU A 113 -10.79 -3.63 -13.17
N ASN A 114 -10.85 -3.29 -11.88
CA ASN A 114 -10.36 -2.01 -11.39
C ASN A 114 -8.95 -2.15 -10.81
N MET A 115 -8.29 -1.00 -10.68
CA MET A 115 -7.03 -0.90 -9.95
C MET A 115 -7.29 -0.98 -8.45
N ILE A 116 -6.37 -1.62 -7.72
CA ILE A 116 -6.43 -1.77 -6.26
C ILE A 116 -5.68 -0.60 -5.63
N ALA A 117 -6.16 -0.14 -4.47
CA ALA A 117 -5.50 0.90 -3.70
C ALA A 117 -4.50 0.30 -2.71
N ASP A 118 -3.39 0.99 -2.50
CA ASP A 118 -2.53 0.77 -1.36
C ASP A 118 -3.25 1.22 -0.08
N VAL A 119 -3.19 0.40 0.97
CA VAL A 119 -3.92 0.61 2.23
C VAL A 119 -2.93 0.52 3.38
N SER A 120 -2.78 1.63 4.10
CA SER A 120 -1.79 1.79 5.17
C SER A 120 -1.96 0.83 6.35
N THR A 121 -3.08 0.13 6.47
CA THR A 121 -3.35 -0.83 7.54
C THR A 121 -3.07 -2.28 7.15
N GLN A 122 -2.72 -2.56 5.89
CA GLN A 122 -2.49 -3.92 5.40
C GLN A 122 -1.09 -4.06 4.77
N TRP A 123 -0.27 -4.97 5.33
CA TRP A 123 1.16 -5.11 5.01
C TRP A 123 1.48 -5.47 3.56
N ASN A 124 0.53 -6.07 2.85
CA ASN A 124 0.66 -6.59 1.48
C ASN A 124 -0.22 -5.84 0.46
N SER A 125 -0.84 -4.73 0.86
CA SER A 125 -1.69 -3.93 -0.04
C SER A 125 -0.88 -3.30 -1.19
N ALA A 126 0.31 -2.73 -0.90
CA ALA A 126 1.24 -2.22 -1.91
C ALA A 126 1.63 -3.30 -2.94
N PHE A 127 1.89 -4.52 -2.48
CA PHE A 127 2.20 -5.65 -3.36
C PHE A 127 1.02 -5.98 -4.30
N PHE A 128 -0.20 -6.07 -3.76
CA PHE A 128 -1.38 -6.35 -4.58
C PHE A 128 -1.70 -5.22 -5.57
N MET A 129 -1.46 -3.96 -5.19
CA MET A 129 -1.58 -2.82 -6.10
C MET A 129 -0.61 -2.96 -7.28
N LEU A 130 0.67 -3.24 -7.02
CA LEU A 130 1.69 -3.41 -8.06
C LEU A 130 1.41 -4.62 -8.96
N GLN A 131 1.05 -5.75 -8.37
CA GLN A 131 0.67 -6.95 -9.12
C GLN A 131 -0.54 -6.68 -10.03
N ARG A 132 -1.53 -5.94 -9.53
CA ARG A 132 -2.70 -5.54 -10.33
C ARG A 132 -2.32 -4.58 -11.45
N ALA A 133 -1.45 -3.61 -11.17
CA ALA A 133 -0.97 -2.66 -12.18
C ALA A 133 -0.21 -3.37 -13.32
N LEU A 134 0.62 -4.36 -13.00
CA LEU A 134 1.28 -5.20 -14.00
C LEU A 134 0.29 -5.98 -14.86
N LYS A 135 -0.73 -6.59 -14.25
CA LYS A 135 -1.80 -7.30 -15.00
C LYS A 135 -2.57 -6.36 -15.94
N LEU A 136 -2.75 -5.10 -15.54
CA LEU A 136 -3.48 -4.09 -16.30
C LEU A 136 -2.57 -3.23 -17.19
N LYS A 137 -1.28 -3.56 -17.35
CA LYS A 137 -0.29 -2.75 -18.06
C LYS A 137 -0.75 -2.30 -19.45
N GLU A 138 -1.26 -3.22 -20.25
CA GLU A 138 -1.73 -2.89 -21.61
C GLU A 138 -3.00 -2.03 -21.61
N CYS A 139 -3.90 -2.27 -20.66
CA CYS A 139 -5.09 -1.42 -20.47
C CYS A 139 -4.71 -0.01 -20.07
N ILE A 140 -3.75 0.13 -19.14
CA ILE A 140 -3.22 1.43 -18.70
C ILE A 140 -2.60 2.13 -19.90
N LYS A 141 -1.72 1.48 -20.65
CA LYS A 141 -1.07 2.06 -21.84
C LYS A 141 -2.10 2.58 -22.86
N LEU A 142 -3.15 1.81 -23.14
CA LEU A 142 -4.22 2.21 -24.06
C LEU A 142 -5.08 3.35 -23.51
N PHE A 143 -5.38 3.32 -22.21
CA PHE A 143 -6.08 4.41 -21.53
C PHE A 143 -5.25 5.70 -21.60
N CYS A 144 -3.95 5.64 -21.33
CA CYS A 144 -3.07 6.79 -21.43
C CYS A 144 -3.06 7.35 -22.85
N LYS A 145 -2.89 6.49 -23.87
CA LYS A 145 -2.95 6.92 -25.28
C LYS A 145 -4.26 7.63 -25.63
N LYS A 146 -5.41 7.09 -25.20
CA LYS A 146 -6.73 7.71 -25.46
C LYS A 146 -6.90 9.08 -24.79
N ASN A 147 -6.36 9.26 -23.58
CA ASN A 147 -6.49 10.51 -22.83
C ASN A 147 -5.38 11.54 -23.12
N ASN A 148 -4.24 11.10 -23.68
CA ASN A 148 -3.18 12.00 -24.13
C ASN A 148 -3.51 12.70 -25.46
N LEU A 149 -4.42 12.12 -26.27
CA LEU A 149 -4.88 12.72 -27.53
C LEU A 149 -5.85 13.91 -27.34
N THR A 150 -6.38 14.09 -26.13
CA THR A 150 -7.32 15.19 -25.80
C THR A 150 -6.61 16.45 -25.26
N ALA A 151 -5.28 16.47 -25.19
CA ALA A 151 -4.49 17.62 -24.74
C ALA A 151 -3.81 18.37 -25.90
N LYS A 152 -4.48 18.44 -27.05
CA LYS A 152 -4.06 19.25 -28.20
C LYS A 152 -5.04 20.38 -28.42
#